data_AF-A0A935M4G5-F1
#
_entry.id   AF-A0A935M4G5-F1
#
_cell.length_a   1.000
_cell.length_b   1.000
_cell.length_c   1.000
_cell.angle_alpha   90.00
_cell.angle_beta   90.00
_cell.angle_gamma   90.00
#
_symmetry.space_group_name_H-M   'P 1'
#
loop_
_entity.id
_entity.type
_entity.pdbx_description
1 polymer ?
#
loop_
_entity_poly.entity_id
_entity_poly.type
_entity_poly.pdbx_seq_one_letter_code
_entity_poly.pdbx_strand_id
1 'polypeptide(L)'
;MTATVLLYSLMISNGKITSRGSLLTFKTARDNDKPCVVNPTGAELIKWIKSNNISVLNVAGNRESTSAGIYERVKRVLLEMLRER
;
A
#
# COMPACT_ATOMS: atom_id res chain seq x y z
N MET A 1 9.70 -25.75 3.50
CA MET A 1 8.93 -25.00 2.49
C MET A 1 8.34 -23.77 3.19
N THR A 2 9.15 -22.77 3.48
CA THR A 2 8.66 -21.49 4.01
C THR A 2 7.99 -20.78 2.85
N ALA A 3 6.66 -20.78 2.83
CA ALA A 3 5.89 -19.96 1.90
C ALA A 3 6.16 -18.49 2.24
N THR A 4 7.26 -17.94 1.71
CA THR A 4 7.43 -16.50 1.61
C THR A 4 6.40 -16.04 0.58
N VAL A 5 5.16 -15.85 1.02
CA VAL A 5 4.19 -15.08 0.24
C VAL A 5 4.88 -13.73 0.03
N LEU A 6 5.26 -13.43 -1.22
CA LEU A 6 5.73 -12.12 -1.61
C LEU A 6 4.54 -11.17 -1.38
N LEU A 7 4.46 -10.63 -0.17
CA LEU A 7 3.36 -9.78 0.28
C LEU A 7 3.63 -8.36 -0.21
N TYR A 8 3.22 -8.09 -1.45
CA TYR A 8 3.23 -6.76 -2.04
C TYR A 8 2.27 -5.86 -1.28
N SER A 9 2.78 -4.75 -0.74
CA SER A 9 2.01 -3.92 0.20
C SER A 9 1.77 -2.51 -0.33
N LEU A 10 0.51 -2.11 -0.41
CA LEU A 10 0.06 -0.73 -0.58
C LEU A 10 -0.09 -0.10 0.81
N MET A 11 0.58 1.03 1.06
CA MET A 11 0.40 1.80 2.29
C MET A 11 -0.22 3.17 2.01
N ILE A 12 -1.34 3.48 2.66
CA ILE A 12 -2.01 4.79 2.54
C ILE A 12 -2.12 5.45 3.93
N SER A 13 -1.68 6.72 4.03
CA SER A 13 -1.70 7.52 5.27
C SER A 13 -1.98 8.99 4.98
N ASN A 14 -2.82 9.66 5.78
CA ASN A 14 -3.09 11.11 5.66
C ASN A 14 -1.88 11.91 6.16
N GLY A 15 -0.91 12.14 5.27
CA GLY A 15 0.34 12.87 5.55
C GLY A 15 1.60 12.00 5.44
N LYS A 16 2.71 12.47 6.04
CA LYS A 16 3.97 11.70 6.10
C LYS A 16 3.78 10.44 6.95
N ILE A 17 4.43 9.34 6.55
CA ILE A 17 4.59 8.15 7.40
C ILE A 17 5.51 8.52 8.58
N THR A 18 4.94 9.05 9.65
CA THR A 18 5.70 9.50 10.84
C THR A 18 5.43 8.66 12.08
N SER A 19 4.41 7.80 12.06
CA SER A 19 4.13 6.92 13.19
C SER A 19 5.20 5.83 13.29
N ARG A 20 5.57 5.45 14.53
CA ARG A 20 6.50 4.34 14.80
C ARG A 20 6.05 3.03 14.12
N GLY A 21 4.75 2.78 14.07
CA GLY A 21 4.18 1.59 13.43
C GLY A 21 4.38 1.59 11.90
N SER A 22 4.11 2.72 11.25
CA SER A 22 4.23 2.81 9.79
C SER A 22 5.69 2.83 9.33
N LEU A 23 6.60 3.40 10.12
CA LEU A 23 8.05 3.32 9.91
C LEU A 23 8.60 1.89 10.07
N LEU A 24 8.11 1.15 11.07
CA LEU A 24 8.49 -0.25 11.26
C LEU A 24 8.04 -1.10 10.07
N THR A 25 6.80 -0.94 9.59
CA THR A 25 6.31 -1.68 8.42
C THR A 25 7.11 -1.36 7.16
N PHE A 26 7.45 -0.09 6.93
CA PHE A 26 8.26 0.32 5.78
C PHE A 26 9.70 -0.22 5.86
N LYS A 27 10.32 -0.15 7.05
CA LYS A 27 11.65 -0.72 7.31
C LYS A 27 11.64 -2.23 7.12
N THR A 28 10.68 -2.95 7.71
CA THR A 28 10.55 -4.40 7.55
C THR A 28 10.30 -4.80 6.10
N ALA A 29 9.48 -4.06 5.34
CA ALA A 29 9.26 -4.34 3.93
C ALA A 29 10.55 -4.17 3.11
N ARG A 30 11.30 -3.09 3.34
CA ARG A 30 12.60 -2.84 2.71
C ARG A 30 13.63 -3.90 3.09
N ASP A 31 13.78 -4.19 4.38
CA ASP A 31 14.77 -5.13 4.91
C ASP A 31 14.50 -6.59 4.48
N ASN A 32 13.31 -6.88 3.93
CA ASN A 32 12.94 -8.19 3.39
C ASN A 32 12.78 -8.19 1.85
N ASP A 33 13.25 -7.15 1.16
CA ASP A 33 13.11 -6.98 -0.30
C ASP A 33 11.66 -7.13 -0.82
N LYS A 34 10.69 -6.76 0.01
CA LYS A 34 9.27 -6.84 -0.34
C LYS A 34 8.85 -5.53 -1.02
N PRO A 35 8.36 -5.55 -2.27
CA PRO A 35 7.97 -4.34 -2.95
C PRO A 35 6.79 -3.67 -2.21
N CYS A 36 6.95 -2.38 -1.93
CA CYS A 36 5.99 -1.57 -1.20
C CYS A 36 5.77 -0.24 -1.94
N VAL A 37 4.51 0.15 -2.11
CA VAL A 37 4.15 1.45 -2.69
C VAL A 37 3.40 2.27 -1.64
N VAL A 38 3.78 3.53 -1.49
CA VAL A 38 3.27 4.42 -0.44
C VAL A 38 2.51 5.57 -1.09
N ASN A 39 1.26 5.77 -0.68
CA ASN A 39 0.41 6.88 -1.10
C ASN A 39 0.34 7.09 -2.63
N PRO A 40 0.24 6.04 -3.49
CA PRO A 40 0.12 6.24 -4.93
C PRO A 40 -1.22 6.84 -5.32
N THR A 41 -1.27 7.45 -6.50
CA THR A 41 -2.50 7.65 -7.28
C THR A 41 -3.01 6.33 -7.87
N GLY A 42 -4.24 6.31 -8.41
CA GLY A 42 -4.78 5.14 -9.11
C GLY A 42 -3.89 4.66 -10.26
N ALA A 43 -3.41 5.59 -11.09
CA ALA A 43 -2.51 5.34 -12.22
C ALA A 43 -1.17 4.74 -11.81
N GLU A 44 -0.55 5.29 -10.76
CA GLU A 44 0.71 4.78 -10.24
C GLU A 44 0.54 3.38 -9.65
N LEU A 45 -0.59 3.13 -8.98
CA LEU A 45 -0.89 1.84 -8.39
C LEU A 45 -1.06 0.75 -9.47
N ILE A 46 -1.83 1.00 -10.52
CA ILE A 46 -2.03 -0.01 -11.59
C ILE A 46 -0.74 -0.28 -12.36
N LYS A 47 0.07 0.76 -12.62
CA LYS A 47 1.38 0.61 -13.26
C LYS A 47 2.31 -0.25 -12.39
N TRP A 48 2.37 0.04 -11.09
CA TRP A 48 3.19 -0.72 -10.15
C TRP A 48 2.76 -2.19 -10.04
N ILE A 49 1.44 -2.46 -9.98
CA ILE A 49 0.86 -3.82 -10.01
C ILE A 49 1.29 -4.58 -11.26
N LYS A 50 1.12 -3.97 -12.45
CA LYS A 50 1.48 -4.57 -13.74
C LYS A 50 2.98 -4.82 -13.84
N SER A 51 3.83 -3.86 -13.45
CA SER A 51 5.30 -4.00 -13.51
C SER A 51 5.87 -5.05 -12.57
N ASN A 52 5.20 -5.33 -11.45
CA ASN A 52 5.65 -6.33 -10.46
C ASN A 52 4.90 -7.66 -10.54
N ASN A 53 4.01 -7.83 -11.52
CA ASN A 53 3.17 -9.01 -11.73
C ASN A 53 2.38 -9.43 -10.46
N ILE A 54 1.78 -8.44 -9.80
CA ILE A 54 1.10 -8.63 -8.49
C ILE A 54 -0.30 -9.19 -8.72
N SER A 55 -0.53 -10.43 -8.28
CA SER A 55 -1.85 -11.06 -8.32
C SER A 55 -2.65 -10.88 -7.03
N VAL A 56 -1.96 -10.75 -5.89
CA VAL A 56 -2.55 -10.54 -4.56
C VAL A 56 -1.92 -9.30 -3.93
N LEU A 57 -2.75 -8.29 -3.67
CA LEU A 57 -2.33 -7.02 -3.08
C LEU A 57 -2.70 -6.96 -1.59
N ASN A 58 -1.70 -6.79 -0.72
CA ASN A 58 -1.91 -6.42 0.67
C ASN A 58 -2.12 -4.91 0.78
N VAL A 59 -3.11 -4.46 1.56
CA VAL A 59 -3.40 -3.04 1.77
C VAL A 59 -3.29 -2.72 3.26
N ALA A 60 -2.46 -1.74 3.60
CA ALA A 60 -2.18 -1.30 4.96
C ALA A 60 -2.34 0.23 5.09
N GLY A 61 -2.59 0.70 6.31
CA GLY A 61 -2.75 2.12 6.59
C GLY A 61 -3.13 2.37 8.04
N ASN A 62 -3.25 3.65 8.40
CA ASN A 62 -3.76 4.04 9.72
C ASN A 62 -5.22 3.61 9.87
N ARG A 63 -5.67 3.43 11.12
CA ARG A 63 -7.09 3.23 11.42
C ARG A 63 -7.83 4.55 11.24
N GLU A 64 -9.07 4.51 10.77
CA GLU A 64 -9.94 5.69 10.63
C GLU A 64 -10.02 6.49 11.93
N SER A 65 -10.14 5.81 13.08
CA SER A 65 -10.16 6.42 14.41
C SER A 65 -8.92 7.24 14.77
N THR A 66 -7.80 7.03 14.06
CA THR A 66 -6.52 7.73 14.25
C THR A 66 -6.16 8.65 13.07
N SER A 67 -6.94 8.60 12.00
CA SER A 67 -6.65 9.25 10.73
C SER A 67 -7.95 9.43 9.96
N ALA A 68 -8.78 10.39 10.39
CA ALA A 68 -10.08 10.65 9.77
C ALA A 68 -9.97 10.90 8.26
N GLY A 69 -10.87 10.32 7.49
CA GLY A 69 -10.93 10.37 6.03
C GLY A 69 -10.02 9.38 5.31
N ILE A 70 -9.32 8.48 6.02
CA ILE A 70 -8.42 7.51 5.38
C ILE A 70 -9.20 6.48 4.56
N TYR A 71 -10.38 6.06 5.04
CA TYR A 71 -11.24 5.13 4.31
C TYR A 71 -11.61 5.67 2.92
N GLU A 72 -12.16 6.90 2.86
CA GLU A 72 -12.57 7.51 1.60
C GLU A 72 -11.39 7.75 0.65
N ARG A 73 -10.22 8.07 1.20
CA ARG A 73 -9.00 8.22 0.40
C ARG A 73 -8.55 6.89 -0.20
N VAL A 74 -8.50 5.82 0.58
CA VAL A 74 -8.15 4.47 0.08
C VAL A 74 -9.14 4.05 -1.00
N LYS A 75 -10.44 4.19 -0.72
CA LYS A 75 -11.52 3.86 -1.67
C LYS A 75 -11.36 4.61 -2.99
N ARG A 76 -11.06 5.91 -2.96
CA ARG A 76 -10.82 6.72 -4.15
C ARG A 76 -9.69 6.17 -5.00
N VAL A 77 -8.52 5.92 -4.41
CA VAL A 77 -7.35 5.39 -5.12
C VAL A 77 -7.66 4.04 -5.77
N LEU A 78 -8.34 3.14 -5.04
CA LEU A 78 -8.70 1.83 -5.57
C LEU A 78 -9.72 1.92 -6.72
N LEU A 79 -10.71 2.81 -6.62
CA LEU A 79 -11.70 3.02 -7.68
C LEU A 79 -11.09 3.67 -8.92
N GLU A 80 -10.18 4.63 -8.76
CA GLU A 80 -9.40 5.20 -9.86
C GLU A 80 -8.58 4.12 -10.56
N MET A 81 -7.83 3.32 -9.80
CA MET A 81 -7.04 2.21 -10.33
C MET A 81 -7.89 1.21 -11.14
N LEU A 82 -9.09 0.86 -10.65
CA LEU A 82 -9.98 -0.08 -11.33
C LEU A 82 -10.55 0.46 -12.64
N ARG A 83 -10.66 1.79 -12.80
CA ARG A 83 -11.09 2.44 -14.04
C ARG A 83 -9.99 2.47 -15.10
N GLU A 84 -8.72 2.43 -14.68
CA GLU A 84 -7.55 2.44 -15.57
C GLU A 84 -7.08 1.05 -16.01
N ARG A 85 -7.82 -0.01 -15.65
CA ARG A 85 -7.39 -1.40 -15.86
C ARG A 85 -7.31 -1.79 -17.34
#